data_AF-A0A0B1TL61-F1
#
_entry.id   AF-A0A0B1TL61-F1
#
_cell.length_a   1.000
_cell.length_b   1.000
_cell.length_c   1.000
_cell.angle_alpha   90.00
_cell.angle_beta   90.00
_cell.angle_gamma   90.00
#
_symmetry.space_group_name_H-M   'P 1'
#
loop_
_entity.id
_entity.type
_entity.pdbx_description
1 polymer ?
#
loop_
_entity_poly.entity_id
_entity_poly.type
_entity_poly.pdbx_seq_one_letter_code
_entity_poly.pdbx_strand_id
1 'polypeptide(L)' 'LHTVIYSFQAVIETTISVFNVSLFNNTKAVGQLPTWIRAIVSNQLARDAREWCKLYAKYNSGTYNNQW' A
#
# COMPACT_ATOMS: atom_id res chain seq x y z
N LEU A 1 1.79 3.92 -10.91
CA LEU A 1 3.09 4.60 -11.13
C LEU A 1 4.19 3.54 -11.15
N HIS A 2 5.33 3.75 -11.83
CA HIS A 2 6.45 2.78 -11.82
C HIS A 2 7.55 3.33 -10.90
N THR A 3 7.87 2.63 -9.83
CA THR A 3 8.97 2.99 -8.92
C THR A 3 9.96 1.83 -8.85
N VAL A 4 11.19 2.07 -9.33
CA VAL A 4 12.32 1.15 -9.22
C VAL A 4 13.23 1.67 -8.12
N ILE A 5 13.61 0.81 -7.17
CA ILE A 5 14.48 1.16 -6.04
C ILE A 5 15.76 0.32 -6.14
N TYR A 6 16.87 0.89 -5.66
CA TYR A 6 18.27 0.46 -5.74
C TYR A 6 18.61 -0.99 -5.28
N SER A 7 17.61 -1.83 -4.99
CA SER A 7 17.72 -3.21 -4.51
C SER A 7 17.02 -4.23 -5.42
N PHE A 8 17.01 -4.01 -6.75
CA PHE A 8 16.44 -4.93 -7.76
C PHE A 8 14.95 -5.30 -7.56
N GLN A 9 14.18 -4.50 -6.83
CA GLN A 9 12.74 -4.67 -6.72
C GLN A 9 12.00 -3.65 -7.57
N ALA A 10 11.24 -4.14 -8.54
CA ALA A 10 10.26 -3.38 -9.28
C ALA A 10 8.89 -3.61 -8.63
N VAL A 11 8.29 -2.53 -8.12
CA VAL A 11 6.95 -2.58 -7.54
C VAL A 11 5.98 -1.98 -8.55
N ILE A 12 5.02 -2.77 -9.00
CA ILE A 12 3.98 -2.37 -9.94
C ILE A 12 2.62 -2.65 -9.32
N GLU A 13 1.67 -1.76 -9.56
CA GLU A 13 0.35 -1.82 -8.94
C GLU A 13 -0.73 -1.79 -10.02
N THR A 14 -1.81 -2.54 -9.81
CA THR A 14 -3.06 -2.40 -10.57
C THR A 14 -4.17 -2.00 -9.61
N THR A 15 -4.79 -0.84 -9.84
CA THR A 15 -5.89 -0.35 -9.00
C THR A 15 -7.14 -1.21 -9.19
N ILE A 16 -7.66 -1.75 -8.09
CA ILE A 16 -8.88 -2.53 -8.07
C ILE A 16 -10.00 -1.67 -7.48
N SER A 17 -11.10 -1.54 -8.21
CA SER A 17 -12.29 -0.85 -7.73
C SER A 17 -12.97 -1.65 -6.62
N VAL A 18 -13.26 -1.00 -5.50
CA VAL A 18 -14.05 -1.59 -4.42
C VAL A 18 -15.52 -1.35 -4.71
N PHE A 19 -16.23 -2.39 -5.14
CA PHE A 19 -17.66 -2.32 -5.45
C PHE A 19 -18.56 -2.48 -4.21
N ASN A 20 -18.02 -2.97 -3.10
CA ASN A 20 -18.77 -3.09 -1.84
C ASN A 20 -18.66 -1.80 -1.03
N VAL A 21 -19.72 -1.00 -1.09
CA VAL A 21 -19.79 0.34 -0.46
C VAL A 21 -19.76 0.29 1.06
N SER A 22 -20.10 -0.84 1.69
CA SER A 22 -20.06 -0.99 3.15
C SER A 22 -18.63 -0.95 3.71
N LEU A 23 -17.62 -1.22 2.88
CA LEU A 23 -16.22 -1.20 3.29
C LEU A 23 -15.69 0.21 3.51
N PHE A 24 -16.30 1.24 2.92
CA PHE A 24 -15.89 2.63 3.15
C PHE A 24 -16.15 3.10 4.58
N ASN A 25 -17.05 2.44 5.32
CA ASN A 25 -17.25 2.71 6.76
C ASN A 25 -16.02 2.35 7.61
N ASN A 26 -15.10 1.54 7.08
CA ASN A 26 -13.85 1.19 7.77
C ASN A 26 -12.72 2.20 7.52
N THR A 27 -12.92 3.17 6.61
CA THR A 27 -11.95 4.26 6.38
C THR A 27 -12.14 5.34 7.44
N LYS A 28 -11.12 5.54 8.26
CA LYS A 28 -11.09 6.50 9.37
C LYS A 28 -9.95 7.48 9.18
N ALA A 29 -10.16 8.74 9.54
CA ALA A 29 -9.13 9.78 9.44
C ALA A 29 -7.97 9.59 10.44
N VAL A 30 -8.19 8.85 11.53
CA VAL A 30 -7.23 8.65 12.61
C VAL A 30 -6.84 7.18 12.70
N GLY A 31 -5.53 6.91 12.85
CA GLY A 31 -4.99 5.55 12.98
C GLY A 31 -4.77 4.81 11.67
N GLN A 32 -4.89 5.50 10.53
CA GLN A 32 -4.68 4.94 9.19
C GLN A 32 -3.78 5.85 8.35
N LEU A 33 -3.03 5.25 7.43
CA LEU A 33 -2.13 5.95 6.53
C LEU A 33 -2.58 5.78 5.08
N PRO A 34 -2.73 6.89 4.32
CA PRO A 34 -2.96 6.85 2.88
C PRO A 34 -1.97 5.94 2.16
N THR A 35 -2.45 5.24 1.13
CA THR A 35 -1.66 4.28 0.35
C THR A 35 -0.34 4.84 -0.17
N TRP A 36 -0.27 6.10 -0.59
CA TRP A 36 0.98 6.70 -1.08
C TRP A 36 2.06 6.79 0.01
N ILE A 37 1.68 7.10 1.27
CA ILE A 37 2.62 7.13 2.40
C ILE A 37 3.10 5.71 2.72
N ARG A 38 2.16 4.74 2.77
CA ARG A 38 2.48 3.33 3.03
C ARG A 38 3.42 2.76 1.96
N ALA A 39 3.21 3.13 0.69
CA ALA A 39 4.07 2.73 -0.41
C ALA A 39 5.49 3.28 -0.25
N ILE A 40 5.65 4.60 0.00
CA ILE A 40 6.99 5.22 0.19
C ILE A 40 7.73 4.61 1.38
N VAL A 41 7.06 4.43 2.52
CA VAL A 41 7.67 3.86 3.72
C VAL A 41 8.10 2.41 3.50
N SER A 42 7.26 1.59 2.86
CA SER A 42 7.60 0.19 2.57
C SER A 42 8.76 0.10 1.58
N ASN A 43 8.76 0.98 0.59
CA ASN A 43 9.82 1.14 -0.40
C ASN A 43 11.18 1.53 0.21
N GLN A 44 11.19 2.36 1.25
CA GLN A 44 12.42 2.82 1.91
C GLN A 44 12.96 1.83 2.95
N LEU A 45 12.08 1.05 3.58
CA LEU A 45 12.44 0.21 4.73
C LEU A 45 12.56 -1.28 4.42
N ALA A 46 11.90 -1.78 3.37
CA ALA A 46 11.91 -3.21 3.04
C ALA A 46 13.23 -3.65 2.42
N ARG A 47 13.76 -4.77 2.89
CA ARG A 47 14.96 -5.42 2.33
C ARG A 47 14.61 -6.52 1.34
N ASP A 48 13.40 -7.07 1.45
CA ASP A 48 12.85 -8.09 0.56
C ASP A 48 11.33 -7.88 0.35
N ALA A 49 10.77 -8.54 -0.66
CA ALA A 49 9.35 -8.40 -1.00
C ALA A 49 8.39 -8.86 0.13
N ARG A 50 8.81 -9.83 0.96
CA ARG A 50 8.00 -10.31 2.08
C ARG A 50 7.92 -9.27 3.19
N GLU A 51 9.03 -8.59 3.47
CA GLU A 51 9.09 -7.46 4.39
C GLU A 51 8.28 -6.27 3.86
N TRP A 52 8.34 -6.01 2.56
CA TRP A 52 7.52 -4.99 1.91
C TRP A 52 6.02 -5.22 2.15
N CYS A 53 5.52 -6.44 1.91
CA CYS A 53 4.11 -6.77 2.16
C CYS A 53 3.71 -6.57 3.63
N LYS A 54 4.60 -6.94 4.57
CA LYS A 54 4.35 -6.77 6.01
C LYS A 54 4.32 -5.29 6.43
N LEU A 55 5.19 -4.46 5.86
CA LEU A 55 5.22 -3.03 6.13
C LEU A 55 4.01 -2.32 5.51
N TYR A 56 3.69 -2.65 4.26
CA TYR A 56 2.60 -2.04 3.53
C TYR A 56 1.22 -2.36 4.14
N ALA A 57 1.04 -3.55 4.71
CA ALA A 57 -0.19 -3.95 5.37
C ALA A 57 -0.52 -3.16 6.65
N LYS A 58 0.48 -2.49 7.26
CA LYS A 58 0.26 -1.71 8.48
C LYS A 58 -0.56 -0.45 8.19
N TYR A 59 -1.42 -0.08 9.14
CA TYR A 59 -2.22 1.15 9.10
C TYR A 59 -3.03 1.32 7.80
N ASN A 60 -3.57 0.22 7.26
CA ASN A 60 -4.34 0.24 6.01
C ASN A 60 -5.53 1.21 6.10
N SER A 61 -5.57 2.18 5.18
CA SER A 61 -6.64 3.19 5.07
C SER A 61 -7.84 2.76 4.23
N GLY A 62 -7.73 1.65 3.48
CA GLY A 62 -8.76 1.26 2.51
C GLY A 62 -8.92 2.23 1.34
N THR A 63 -7.98 3.18 1.16
CA THR A 63 -7.97 4.15 0.07
C THR A 63 -6.96 3.73 -1.00
N TYR A 64 -7.32 3.78 -2.29
CA TYR A 64 -6.48 3.30 -3.40
C TYR A 64 -6.04 1.83 -3.19
N ASN A 65 -7.02 0.92 -3.19
CA ASN A 65 -6.79 -0.51 -2.99
C ASN A 65 -6.21 -1.11 -4.27
N ASN A 66 -4.95 -1.52 -4.20
CA ASN A 66 -4.25 -2.08 -5.35
C ASN A 66 -3.83 -3.51 -5.06
N GLN A 67 -3.78 -4.32 -6.11
CA GLN A 67 -2.92 -5.49 -6.13
C GLN A 67 -1.50 -4.99 -6.37
N TRP A 68 -0.68 -5.12 -5.33
CA TRP A 68 0.75 -4.85 -5.33
C TRP A 68 1.54 -6.14 -5.53
#